data_AF-A0A2P8QGH6-F1
#
_entry.id   AF-A0A2P8QGH6-F1
#
_cell.length_a   1.000
_cell.length_b   1.000
_cell.length_c   1.000
_cell.angle_alpha   90.00
_cell.angle_beta   90.00
_cell.angle_gamma   90.00
#
_symmetry.space_group_name_H-M   'P 1'
#
loop_
_entity.id
_entity.type
_entity.pdbx_description
1 polymer ?
#
loop_
_entity_poly.entity_id
_entity_poly.type
_entity_poly.pdbx_seq_one_letter_code
_entity_poly.pdbx_strand_id
1 'polypeptide(L)'
;MQGSLSEDRRAQGEASAGLIRGELEKVREEGGSGAYGVFGEQRIAAALKRLGCGKEHGVYIGNGFYSVHTGVVCVSGYVTKDELTSEVHGAYAEPQPGTGPCVENRGGH
;
A
#
# COMPACT_ATOMS: atom_id res chain seq x y z
N MET A 1 -12.84 -14.70 14.69
CA MET A 1 -12.63 -15.58 13.52
C MET A 1 -12.10 -14.71 12.40
N GLN A 2 -10.88 -14.97 11.94
CA GLN A 2 -10.26 -14.27 10.82
C GLN A 2 -10.99 -14.73 9.56
N GLY A 3 -11.92 -13.91 9.04
CA GLY A 3 -12.67 -14.28 7.84
C GLY A 3 -11.73 -14.27 6.65
N SER A 4 -11.51 -15.43 6.04
CA SER A 4 -10.84 -15.54 4.74
C SER A 4 -11.48 -14.53 3.78
N LEU A 5 -10.67 -13.75 3.06
CA LEU A 5 -11.20 -12.92 1.98
C LEU A 5 -12.00 -13.81 1.04
N SER A 6 -13.26 -13.43 0.76
CA SER A 6 -14.00 -14.02 -0.35
C SER A 6 -13.17 -13.87 -1.62
N GLU A 7 -13.24 -14.86 -2.52
CA GLU A 7 -12.45 -14.87 -3.77
C GLU A 7 -12.62 -13.57 -4.58
N ASP A 8 -13.82 -13.01 -4.61
CA ASP A 8 -14.13 -11.72 -5.24
C ASP A 8 -13.33 -10.54 -4.64
N ARG A 9 -13.30 -10.44 -3.30
CA ARG A 9 -12.54 -9.37 -2.60
C ARG A 9 -11.04 -9.56 -2.76
N ARG A 10 -10.57 -10.80 -2.80
CA ARG A 10 -9.17 -11.13 -3.08
C ARG A 10 -8.79 -10.69 -4.49
N ALA A 11 -9.58 -11.04 -5.50
CA ALA A 11 -9.35 -10.66 -6.89
C ALA A 11 -9.35 -9.14 -7.09
N GLN A 12 -10.28 -8.42 -6.45
CA GLN A 12 -10.30 -6.95 -6.45
C GLN A 12 -9.05 -6.34 -5.78
N GLY A 13 -8.61 -6.96 -4.69
CA GLY A 13 -7.37 -6.60 -4.01
C GLY A 13 -6.13 -6.81 -4.86
N GLU A 14 -6.02 -7.95 -5.53
CA GLU A 14 -4.91 -8.28 -6.42
C GLU A 14 -4.88 -7.35 -7.65
N ALA A 15 -6.05 -7.02 -8.20
CA ALA A 15 -6.16 -6.01 -9.27
C ALA A 15 -5.67 -4.64 -8.81
N SER A 16 -6.08 -4.21 -7.61
CA SER A 16 -5.64 -2.94 -7.01
C SER A 16 -4.14 -2.95 -6.71
N ALA A 17 -3.60 -4.06 -6.18
CA ALA A 17 -2.18 -4.24 -5.95
C ALA A 17 -1.37 -4.16 -7.25
N GLY A 18 -1.89 -4.72 -8.35
CA GLY A 18 -1.29 -4.60 -9.67
C GLY A 18 -1.20 -3.14 -10.16
N LEU A 19 -2.27 -2.36 -9.99
CA LEU A 19 -2.28 -0.93 -10.34
C LEU A 19 -1.28 -0.13 -9.50
N ILE A 20 -1.27 -0.36 -8.18
CA ILE A 20 -0.34 0.30 -7.25
C ILE A 20 1.10 -0.04 -7.62
N ARG A 21 1.40 -1.32 -7.86
CA ARG A 21 2.72 -1.77 -8.27
C ARG A 21 3.16 -1.10 -9.56
N GLY A 22 2.27 -0.99 -10.56
CA GLY A 22 2.58 -0.32 -11.82
C GLY A 22 2.95 1.15 -11.67
N GLU A 23 2.27 1.91 -10.80
CA GLU A 23 2.66 3.30 -10.52
C GLU A 23 3.95 3.41 -9.70
N LEU A 24 4.18 2.51 -8.74
CA LEU A 24 5.41 2.48 -7.95
C LEU A 24 6.63 2.02 -8.75
N GLU A 25 6.43 1.16 -9.76
CA GLU A 25 7.49 0.77 -10.69
C GLU A 25 7.99 1.97 -11.49
N LYS A 26 7.10 2.85 -11.96
CA LYS A 26 7.50 4.11 -12.60
C LYS A 26 8.37 4.97 -11.68
N VAL A 27 8.03 5.05 -10.40
CA VAL A 27 8.87 5.76 -9.41
C VAL A 27 10.27 5.16 -9.31
N ARG A 28 10.40 3.83 -9.43
CA ARG A 28 11.70 3.14 -9.46
C ARG A 28 12.47 3.45 -10.75
N GLU A 29 11.80 3.41 -11.90
CA GLU A 29 12.40 3.70 -13.21
C GLU A 29 12.88 5.15 -13.33
N GLU A 30 12.12 6.10 -12.77
CA GLU A 30 12.51 7.51 -12.70
C GLU A 30 13.76 7.75 -11.83
N GLY A 31 14.22 6.74 -11.06
CA GLY A 31 15.41 6.81 -10.23
C GLY A 31 15.31 7.83 -9.09
N GLY A 32 16.44 8.29 -8.55
CA GLY A 32 16.45 9.31 -7.48
C GLY A 32 16.04 8.80 -6.10
N SER A 33 16.34 7.53 -5.80
CA SER A 33 16.27 6.99 -4.43
C SER A 33 17.26 7.73 -3.53
N GLY A 34 16.84 8.08 -2.32
CA GLY A 34 17.67 8.69 -1.29
C GLY A 34 18.58 7.68 -0.60
N ALA A 35 18.98 8.00 0.64
CA ALA A 35 19.79 7.11 1.46
C ALA A 35 19.12 5.73 1.60
N TYR A 36 19.93 4.67 1.56
CA TYR A 36 19.47 3.27 1.67
C TYR A 36 18.49 2.83 0.58
N GLY A 37 18.46 3.49 -0.57
CA GLY A 37 17.60 3.09 -1.69
C GLY A 37 16.12 3.42 -1.50
N VAL A 38 15.76 4.22 -0.49
CA VAL A 38 14.37 4.60 -0.21
C VAL A 38 13.96 5.81 -1.04
N PHE A 39 12.79 5.77 -1.68
CA PHE A 39 12.22 6.93 -2.36
C PHE A 39 11.58 7.88 -1.37
N GLY A 40 11.66 9.18 -1.65
CA GLY A 40 10.99 10.19 -0.83
C GLY A 40 9.48 9.93 -0.75
N GLU A 41 8.91 10.01 0.44
CA GLU A 41 7.50 9.72 0.71
C GLU A 41 6.57 10.53 -0.19
N GLN A 42 6.95 11.77 -0.52
CA GLN A 42 6.19 12.65 -1.41
C GLN A 42 6.05 12.09 -2.83
N ARG A 43 7.06 11.36 -3.34
CA ARG A 43 7.02 10.75 -4.67
C ARG A 43 6.12 9.53 -4.69
N ILE A 44 6.24 8.68 -3.67
CA ILE A 44 5.35 7.54 -3.47
C ILE A 44 3.91 8.04 -3.34
N ALA A 45 3.66 9.09 -2.55
CA ALA A 45 2.34 9.70 -2.39
C ALA A 45 1.81 10.27 -3.71
N ALA A 46 2.65 10.92 -4.52
CA ALA A 46 2.25 11.45 -5.82
C ALA A 46 1.86 10.32 -6.80
N ALA A 47 2.59 9.21 -6.80
CA ALA A 47 2.27 8.03 -7.61
C ALA A 47 0.92 7.42 -7.19
N LEU A 48 0.71 7.22 -5.90
CA LEU A 48 -0.56 6.71 -5.36
C LEU A 48 -1.73 7.66 -5.62
N LYS A 49 -1.50 8.98 -5.58
CA LYS A 49 -2.53 9.99 -5.87
C LYS A 49 -3.04 9.93 -7.31
N ARG A 50 -2.24 9.44 -8.27
CA ARG A 50 -2.70 9.21 -9.67
C ARG A 50 -3.77 8.13 -9.77
N LEU A 51 -3.78 7.21 -8.81
CA LEU A 51 -4.82 6.17 -8.66
C LEU A 51 -6.00 6.64 -7.80
N GLY A 52 -5.97 7.91 -7.33
CA GLY A 52 -6.95 8.43 -6.38
C GLY A 52 -6.67 8.01 -4.93
N CYS A 53 -5.52 7.40 -4.62
CA CYS A 53 -5.16 7.00 -3.26
C CYS A 53 -4.40 8.13 -2.54
N GLY A 54 -5.09 8.86 -1.66
CA GLY A 54 -4.51 9.94 -0.85
C GLY A 54 -4.47 9.62 0.65
N LYS A 55 -3.85 10.50 1.45
CA LYS A 55 -3.86 10.37 2.93
C LYS A 55 -5.27 10.33 3.50
N GLU A 56 -6.21 11.04 2.88
CA GLU A 56 -7.63 11.01 3.24
C GLU A 56 -8.28 9.61 3.05
N HIS A 57 -7.65 8.74 2.26
CA HIS A 57 -8.11 7.38 1.95
C HIS A 57 -7.30 6.30 2.71
N GLY A 58 -6.63 6.66 3.80
CA GLY A 58 -5.88 5.70 4.62
C GLY A 58 -4.54 5.27 4.02
N VAL A 59 -3.93 6.11 3.18
CA VAL A 59 -2.57 5.88 2.67
C VAL A 59 -1.54 6.20 3.75
N TYR A 60 -0.65 5.25 3.98
CA TYR A 60 0.55 5.42 4.80
C TYR A 60 1.80 5.09 3.98
N ILE A 61 2.84 5.88 4.19
CA ILE A 61 4.14 5.73 3.56
C ILE A 61 5.18 6.05 4.63
N GLY A 62 6.27 5.30 4.67
CA GLY A 62 7.39 5.60 5.56
C GLY A 62 8.54 4.61 5.36
N ASN A 63 9.77 5.11 5.31
CA ASN A 63 10.99 4.28 5.20
C ASN A 63 10.95 3.20 4.08
N GLY A 64 10.35 3.53 2.93
CA GLY A 64 10.19 2.60 1.81
C GLY A 64 9.03 1.62 1.96
N PHE A 65 8.32 1.59 3.09
CA PHE A 65 7.05 0.89 3.24
C PHE A 65 5.90 1.75 2.74
N TYR A 66 4.88 1.12 2.15
CA TYR A 66 3.61 1.73 1.82
C TYR A 66 2.44 0.84 2.22
N SER A 67 1.30 1.48 2.50
CA SER A 67 0.04 0.80 2.78
C SER A 67 -1.12 1.65 2.27
N VAL A 68 -2.09 1.02 1.60
CA VAL A 68 -3.23 1.66 0.94
C VAL A 68 -4.50 0.89 1.26
N HIS A 69 -5.51 1.59 1.80
CA HIS A 69 -6.85 1.04 1.92
C HIS A 69 -7.65 1.30 0.65
N THR A 70 -8.11 0.24 -0.01
CA THR A 70 -8.84 0.30 -1.29
C THR A 70 -10.35 0.47 -1.10
N GLY A 71 -10.84 0.52 0.14
CA GLY A 71 -12.27 0.47 0.48
C GLY A 71 -12.79 -0.95 0.73
N VAL A 72 -12.12 -1.98 0.17
CA VAL A 72 -12.52 -3.40 0.29
C VAL A 72 -11.44 -4.23 0.97
N VAL A 73 -10.18 -3.91 0.71
CA VAL A 73 -8.99 -4.59 1.25
C VAL A 73 -7.85 -3.60 1.49
N CYS A 74 -6.82 -4.03 2.21
CA CYS A 74 -5.58 -3.29 2.38
C CYS A 74 -4.51 -3.86 1.45
N VAL A 75 -3.76 -3.00 0.77
CA VAL A 75 -2.58 -3.38 0.01
C VAL A 75 -1.37 -2.73 0.66
N SER A 76 -0.38 -3.52 1.06
CA SER A 76 0.86 -3.01 1.62
C SER A 76 2.08 -3.70 1.05
N GLY A 77 3.25 -3.09 1.21
CA GLY A 77 4.51 -3.66 0.78
C GLY A 77 5.64 -2.66 0.85
N TYR A 78 6.75 -3.00 0.22
CA TYR A 78 7.94 -2.18 0.16
C TYR A 78 8.20 -1.67 -1.26
N VAL A 79 8.68 -0.44 -1.34
CA VAL A 79 9.15 0.23 -2.55
C VAL A 79 10.49 0.89 -2.25
N THR A 80 11.55 0.19 -2.66
CA THR A 80 12.93 0.66 -2.64
C THR A 80 13.54 0.49 -4.03
N LYS A 81 14.74 1.02 -4.22
CA LYS A 81 15.49 0.85 -5.46
C LYS A 81 15.62 -0.64 -5.81
N ASP A 82 15.91 -1.48 -4.82
CA ASP A 82 16.21 -2.89 -5.01
C ASP A 82 14.96 -3.79 -4.93
N GLU A 83 13.94 -3.37 -4.18
CA GLU A 83 12.76 -4.19 -3.87
C GLU A 83 11.44 -3.47 -4.22
N LEU A 84 10.52 -4.21 -4.84
CA LEU A 84 9.12 -3.80 -4.98
C LEU A 84 8.22 -5.00 -4.66
N THR A 85 7.54 -4.93 -3.52
CA THR A 85 6.61 -5.96 -3.05
C THR A 85 5.21 -5.37 -2.88
N SER A 86 4.20 -6.23 -3.02
CA SER A 86 2.80 -5.89 -2.83
C SER A 86 2.07 -7.11 -2.29
N GLU A 87 1.39 -6.95 -1.17
CA GLU A 87 0.63 -7.99 -0.50
C GLU A 87 -0.78 -7.47 -0.22
N VAL A 88 -1.76 -8.35 -0.41
CA VAL A 88 -3.18 -8.06 -0.21
C VAL A 88 -3.59 -8.64 1.14
N HIS A 89 -4.05 -7.77 2.02
CA HIS A 89 -4.54 -8.13 3.35
C HIS A 89 -6.06 -7.90 3.40
N GLY A 90 -6.78 -8.79 4.09
CA GLY A 90 -8.20 -8.58 4.33
C GLY A 90 -8.44 -7.26 5.07
N ALA A 91 -9.55 -6.57 4.78
CA ALA A 91 -9.98 -5.39 5.53
C ALA A 91 -10.24 -5.78 7.00
N TYR A 92 -9.21 -5.67 7.83
CA TYR A 92 -9.30 -5.94 9.25
C TYR A 92 -9.91 -4.72 9.93
N ALA A 93 -11.25 -4.72 10.04
CA ALA A 93 -12.10 -3.66 10.58
C ALA A 93 -11.91 -2.32 9.85
N GLU A 94 -12.99 -1.74 9.32
CA GLU A 94 -13.00 -0.41 8.72
C GLU A 94 -12.04 0.53 9.46
N PRO A 95 -10.91 0.98 8.86
CA PRO A 95 -10.24 2.13 9.39
C PRO A 95 -11.27 3.24 9.28
N GLN A 96 -11.87 3.64 10.41
CA GLN A 96 -12.74 4.81 10.44
C GLN A 96 -11.96 5.95 9.79
N PRO A 97 -12.57 6.78 8.95
CA PRO A 97 -11.88 7.90 8.31
C PRO A 97 -11.08 8.69 9.37
N GLY A 98 -9.75 8.71 9.22
CA GLY A 98 -8.81 9.26 10.22
C GLY A 98 -7.99 8.26 11.04
N THR A 99 -8.23 6.94 10.89
CA THR A 99 -7.56 5.89 11.69
C THR A 99 -6.34 5.32 10.97
N GLY A 100 -5.29 6.12 10.83
CA GLY A 100 -3.89 5.67 10.63
C GLY A 100 -3.59 4.68 9.49
N PRO A 101 -2.33 4.21 9.37
CA PRO A 101 -1.93 3.17 8.41
C PRO A 101 -2.79 1.91 8.52
N CYS A 102 -2.93 1.16 7.41
CA CYS A 102 -3.27 -0.25 7.50
C CYS A 102 -2.06 -0.98 8.13
N VAL A 103 -1.98 -0.98 9.45
CA VAL A 103 -0.88 -1.64 10.16
C VAL A 103 -1.14 -3.14 10.18
N GLU A 104 -0.14 -3.90 9.77
CA GLU A 104 -0.05 -5.34 9.97
C GLU A 104 -0.31 -5.66 11.46
N ASN A 105 -1.41 -6.33 11.79
CA ASN A 105 -1.53 -6.98 13.09
C ASN A 105 -0.62 -8.22 13.06
N ARG A 106 0.65 -8.05 13.42
CA ARG A 106 1.43 -9.18 13.96
C ARG A 106 0.76 -9.54 15.26
N GLY A 107 -0.03 -10.61 15.24
CA GLY A 107 -0.76 -11.14 16.38
C GLY A 107 0.00 -10.94 17.69
N GLY A 108 -0.58 -10.14 18.59
CA GLY A 108 0.08 -9.71 19.82
C GLY A 108 -0.91 -9.61 20.98
N HIS A 109 -1.22 -10.79 21.51
CA HIS A 109 -1.80 -11.17 22.82
C HIS A 109 -3.25 -10.78 23.16
#